data_AF-A0A1J0ET17-F1
#
_entry.id   AF-A0A1J0ET17-F1
#
_cell.length_a   1.000
_cell.length_b   1.000
_cell.length_c   1.000
_cell.angle_alpha   90.00
_cell.angle_beta   90.00
_cell.angle_gamma   90.00
#
_symmetry.space_group_name_H-M   'P 1'
#
loop_
_entity.id
_entity.type
_entity.pdbx_description
1 polymer ?
#
loop_
_entity_poly.entity_id
_entity_poly.type
_entity_poly.pdbx_seq_one_letter_code
_entity_poly.pdbx_strand_id
1 'polypeptide(L)'
;MVVEGANDNRLAIECDGDAFHGPDRWEADMNRQRILERAGWTFWRCFASSWSMHKEEIFGELLQRLAELGIEPTNALEKLPAVVELREWSSAVSTSMDEDDEDIGELAAPTTAGEEQQALPI
;
A
#
# COMPACT_ATOMS: atom_id res chain seq x y z
N MET A 1 4.63 -9.53 -10.31
CA MET A 1 5.15 -9.21 -11.66
C MET A 1 5.92 -10.41 -12.18
N VAL A 2 6.05 -10.63 -13.49
CA VAL A 2 6.88 -11.69 -14.07
C VAL A 2 7.89 -11.06 -15.02
N VAL A 3 9.14 -11.51 -14.94
CA VAL A 3 10.20 -11.15 -15.89
C VAL A 3 10.59 -12.41 -16.65
N GLU A 4 10.60 -12.31 -17.97
CA GLU A 4 10.97 -13.38 -18.89
C GLU A 4 12.30 -13.05 -19.57
N GLY A 5 13.17 -14.05 -19.70
CA GLY A 5 14.44 -13.99 -20.40
C GLY A 5 14.45 -14.89 -21.63
N ALA A 6 15.63 -15.01 -22.26
CA ALA A 6 15.82 -15.99 -23.32
C ALA A 6 15.66 -17.43 -22.79
N ASN A 7 15.34 -18.37 -23.69
CA ASN A 7 15.26 -19.81 -23.40
C ASN A 7 14.19 -20.22 -22.36
N ASP A 8 13.05 -19.52 -22.30
CA ASP A 8 11.94 -19.78 -21.35
C ASP A 8 12.33 -19.62 -19.87
N ASN A 9 13.41 -18.89 -19.58
CA ASN A 9 13.77 -18.51 -18.22
C ASN A 9 12.79 -17.46 -17.71
N ARG A 10 12.16 -17.70 -16.57
CA ARG A 10 11.16 -16.82 -15.98
C ARG A 10 11.33 -16.68 -14.48
N LEU A 11 11.18 -15.46 -14.00
CA LEU A 11 11.21 -15.12 -12.58
C LEU A 11 9.92 -14.38 -12.21
N ALA A 12 9.16 -14.94 -11.28
CA ALA A 12 8.06 -14.23 -10.65
C ALA A 12 8.61 -13.36 -9.50
N ILE A 13 8.36 -12.05 -9.57
CA ILE A 13 8.78 -11.05 -8.60
C ILE A 13 7.56 -10.58 -7.83
N GLU A 14 7.62 -10.68 -6.51
CA GLU A 14 6.58 -10.23 -5.61
C GLU A 14 7.17 -9.32 -4.52
N CYS A 15 6.47 -8.22 -4.25
CA CYS A 15 6.78 -7.32 -3.15
C CYS A 15 5.67 -7.51 -2.11
N ASP A 16 5.98 -8.24 -1.05
CA ASP A 16 5.03 -8.62 -0.02
C ASP A 16 4.76 -7.41 0.90
N GLY A 17 3.48 -7.10 1.13
CA GLY A 17 3.08 -6.07 2.08
C GLY A 17 3.19 -6.56 3.54
N ASP A 18 3.41 -5.65 4.48
CA ASP A 18 3.64 -5.99 5.89
C ASP A 18 2.38 -6.51 6.64
N ALA A 19 1.22 -6.56 5.96
CA ALA A 19 -0.05 -6.98 6.56
C ALA A 19 -0.26 -8.49 6.47
N PHE A 20 -0.52 -9.13 7.63
CA PHE A 20 -0.87 -10.54 7.71
C PHE A 20 -2.31 -10.76 7.23
N HIS A 21 -2.51 -11.69 6.30
CA HIS A 21 -3.85 -12.07 5.86
C HIS A 21 -4.48 -13.07 6.84
N GLY A 22 -5.78 -12.91 7.13
CA GLY A 22 -6.52 -13.81 8.02
C GLY A 22 -6.56 -15.28 7.57
N PRO A 23 -6.95 -16.21 8.45
CA PRO A 23 -6.81 -17.65 8.26
C PRO A 23 -7.47 -18.21 6.99
N ASP A 24 -8.59 -17.64 6.54
CA ASP A 24 -9.31 -18.11 5.35
C ASP A 24 -8.54 -17.86 4.04
N ARG A 25 -7.66 -16.85 3.98
CA ARG A 25 -6.83 -16.61 2.78
C ARG A 25 -5.56 -17.46 2.75
N TRP A 26 -5.14 -17.99 3.89
CA TRP A 26 -3.91 -18.77 4.03
C TRP A 26 -3.97 -20.06 3.21
N GLU A 27 -5.06 -20.82 3.29
CA GLU A 27 -5.19 -22.09 2.56
C GLU A 27 -5.17 -21.89 1.04
N ALA A 28 -5.85 -20.85 0.55
CA ALA A 28 -5.87 -20.50 -0.87
C ALA A 28 -4.47 -20.10 -1.36
N ASP A 29 -3.73 -19.30 -0.58
CA ASP A 29 -2.35 -18.92 -0.89
C ASP A 29 -1.41 -20.11 -0.91
N MET A 30 -1.48 -20.98 0.11
CA MET A 30 -0.67 -22.19 0.17
C MET A 30 -0.93 -23.13 -1.00
N ASN A 31 -2.18 -23.26 -1.44
CA ASN A 31 -2.49 -24.09 -2.60
C ASN A 31 -1.95 -23.47 -3.88
N ARG A 32 -2.11 -22.15 -4.06
CA ARG A 32 -1.56 -21.42 -5.23
C ARG A 32 -0.04 -21.54 -5.29
N GLN A 33 0.64 -21.32 -4.18
CA GLN A 33 2.10 -21.43 -4.10
C GLN A 33 2.57 -22.83 -4.51
N ARG A 34 1.96 -23.89 -3.95
CA ARG A 34 2.31 -25.28 -4.30
C ARG A 34 2.09 -25.61 -5.77
N ILE A 35 1.03 -25.08 -6.39
CA ILE A 35 0.76 -25.28 -7.82
C ILE A 35 1.86 -24.61 -8.66
N LEU A 36 2.22 -23.38 -8.33
CA LEU A 36 3.21 -22.62 -9.09
C LEU A 36 4.61 -23.22 -8.94
N GLU A 37 5.00 -23.62 -7.73
CA GLU A 37 6.27 -24.32 -7.49
C GLU A 37 6.36 -25.65 -8.28
N ARG A 38 5.28 -26.45 -8.31
CA ARG A 38 5.24 -27.69 -9.12
C ARG A 38 5.29 -27.45 -10.61
N ALA A 39 4.79 -26.30 -11.07
CA ALA A 39 4.89 -25.86 -12.46
C ALA A 39 6.29 -25.29 -12.80
N GLY A 40 7.25 -25.37 -11.87
CA GLY A 40 8.63 -24.95 -12.08
C GLY A 40 8.83 -23.44 -11.99
N TRP A 41 7.90 -22.70 -11.37
CA TRP A 41 8.06 -21.26 -11.17
C TRP A 41 9.07 -20.98 -10.06
N THR A 42 10.00 -20.09 -10.36
CA THR A 42 10.90 -19.51 -9.37
C THR A 42 10.32 -18.18 -8.91
N PHE A 43 10.27 -17.97 -7.60
CA PHE A 43 9.82 -16.73 -6.99
C PHE A 43 11.01 -16.00 -6.35
N TRP A 44 11.03 -14.69 -6.54
CA TRP A 44 11.81 -13.78 -5.74
C TRP A 44 10.83 -12.87 -4.98
N ARG A 45 11.05 -12.74 -3.67
CA ARG A 45 10.18 -12.00 -2.76
C ARG A 45 10.99 -11.02 -1.94
N CYS A 46 10.46 -9.83 -1.72
CA CYS A 46 10.99 -8.88 -0.73
C CYS A 46 9.84 -8.24 0.05
N PHE A 47 10.08 -7.83 1.29
CA PHE A 47 9.11 -7.04 2.06
C PHE A 47 9.07 -5.60 1.55
N ALA A 48 7.87 -5.02 1.49
CA ALA A 48 7.66 -3.64 1.06
C ALA A 48 8.44 -2.65 1.94
N SER A 49 8.44 -2.87 3.25
CA SER A 49 9.23 -2.09 4.21
C SER A 49 10.74 -2.15 3.92
N SER A 50 11.29 -3.35 3.67
CA SER A 50 12.70 -3.54 3.30
C SER A 50 13.04 -2.88 1.96
N TRP A 51 12.17 -3.01 0.96
CA TRP A 51 12.34 -2.33 -0.33
C TRP A 51 12.37 -0.80 -0.18
N SER A 52 11.51 -0.25 0.68
CA SER A 52 11.46 1.19 0.94
C SER A 52 12.70 1.72 1.68
N MET A 53 13.25 0.95 2.62
CA MET A 53 14.41 1.37 3.42
C MET A 53 15.75 1.09 2.74
N HIS A 54 15.88 -0.03 2.03
CA HIS A 54 17.14 -0.55 1.49
C HIS A 54 17.06 -0.80 -0.03
N LYS A 55 16.41 0.13 -0.74
CA LYS A 55 16.09 -0.05 -2.16
C LYS A 55 17.27 -0.46 -3.04
N GLU A 56 18.41 0.18 -2.88
CA GLU A 56 19.59 -0.06 -3.73
C GLU A 56 20.18 -1.45 -3.51
N GLU A 57 20.25 -1.90 -2.26
CA GLU A 57 20.74 -3.23 -1.88
C GLU A 57 19.81 -4.32 -2.41
N ILE A 58 18.51 -4.21 -2.13
CA ILE A 58 17.50 -5.17 -2.58
C ILE A 58 17.43 -5.21 -4.11
N PHE A 59 17.59 -4.07 -4.77
CA PHE A 59 17.65 -4.03 -6.23
C PHE A 59 18.91 -4.72 -6.77
N GLY A 60 20.06 -4.55 -6.12
CA GLY A 60 21.29 -5.27 -6.44
C GLY A 60 21.12 -6.79 -6.32
N GLU A 61 20.48 -7.26 -5.26
CA GLU A 61 20.17 -8.69 -5.07
C GLU A 61 19.25 -9.22 -6.18
N LEU A 62 18.22 -8.45 -6.56
CA LEU A 62 17.33 -8.82 -7.65
C LEU A 62 18.09 -8.95 -8.98
N LEU A 63 18.96 -7.99 -9.30
CA LEU A 63 19.77 -8.02 -10.51
C LEU A 63 20.72 -9.23 -10.52
N GLN A 64 21.37 -9.51 -9.40
CA GLN A 64 22.20 -10.71 -9.26
C GLN A 64 21.39 -11.98 -9.51
N ARG A 65 20.18 -12.06 -8.93
CA ARG A 65 19.32 -13.23 -9.10
C ARG A 65 18.88 -13.42 -10.55
N LEU A 66 18.55 -12.34 -11.26
CA LEU A 66 18.23 -12.39 -12.68
C LEU A 66 19.41 -12.91 -13.51
N ALA A 67 20.64 -12.44 -13.23
CA ALA A 67 21.85 -12.90 -13.90
C ALA A 67 22.14 -14.39 -13.65
N GLU A 68 21.96 -14.88 -12.42
CA GLU A 68 22.11 -16.31 -12.09
C GLU A 68 21.14 -17.21 -12.86
N LEU A 69 19.93 -16.70 -13.12
CA LEU A 69 18.91 -17.38 -13.91
C LEU A 69 19.12 -17.20 -15.42
N GLY A 70 20.17 -16.48 -15.85
CA GLY A 70 20.43 -16.16 -17.26
C GLY A 70 19.35 -15.28 -17.89
N ILE A 71 18.63 -14.52 -17.07
CA ILE A 71 17.62 -13.54 -17.51
C ILE A 71 18.36 -12.23 -17.78
N GLU A 72 18.86 -12.10 -19.00
CA GLU A 72 19.55 -10.90 -19.46
C GLU A 72 18.57 -9.86 -20.03
N PRO A 73 18.93 -8.56 -19.97
CA PRO A 73 18.17 -7.51 -20.64
C PRO A 73 18.03 -7.85 -22.12
N THR A 74 16.79 -8.08 -22.55
CA THR A 74 16.49 -8.17 -23.97
C THR A 74 16.41 -6.75 -24.50
N ASN A 75 16.81 -6.49 -25.77
CA ASN A 75 16.58 -5.20 -26.46
C ASN A 75 15.08 -4.90 -26.68
N ALA A 76 14.22 -5.33 -25.75
CA ALA A 76 12.78 -5.20 -25.76
C ALA A 76 12.31 -3.75 -25.77
N LEU A 77 13.14 -2.74 -25.52
CA LEU A 77 12.79 -1.33 -25.77
C LEU A 77 12.42 -1.08 -27.25
N GLU A 78 12.99 -1.83 -28.21
CA GLU A 78 12.59 -1.76 -29.62
C GLU A 78 11.36 -2.64 -29.94
N LYS A 79 10.97 -3.53 -29.02
CA LYS A 79 9.91 -4.54 -29.17
C LYS A 79 8.95 -4.57 -27.97
N LEU A 80 8.68 -3.44 -27.34
CA LEU A 80 7.60 -3.37 -26.36
C LEU A 80 6.32 -3.68 -27.14
N PRO A 81 5.54 -4.72 -26.77
CA PRO A 81 4.27 -4.94 -27.43
C PRO A 81 3.46 -3.66 -27.26
N ALA A 82 2.78 -3.22 -28.32
CA ALA A 82 1.99 -1.98 -28.32
C ALA A 82 0.87 -1.95 -27.25
N VAL A 83 0.70 -3.03 -26.49
CA VAL A 83 -0.27 -3.22 -25.42
C VAL A 83 0.47 -3.56 -24.12
N VAL A 84 1.28 -2.64 -23.62
CA VAL A 84 1.69 -2.62 -22.20
C VAL A 84 0.90 -1.51 -21.53
N GLU A 85 0.02 -1.88 -20.61
CA GLU A 85 -0.70 -0.91 -19.78
C GLU A 85 0.26 -0.36 -18.72
N LEU A 86 0.78 0.85 -18.96
CA LEU A 86 1.54 1.59 -17.96
C LEU A 86 0.56 2.24 -16.99
N ARG A 87 0.59 1.84 -15.72
CA ARG A 87 -0.18 2.48 -14.65
C ARG A 87 0.77 3.26 -13.75
N GLU A 88 0.76 4.58 -13.87
CA GLU A 88 1.47 5.46 -12.94
C GLU A 88 0.68 5.55 -11.63
N TRP A 89 1.27 5.09 -10.54
CA TRP A 89 0.72 5.25 -9.19
C TRP A 89 1.14 6.61 -8.64
N SER A 90 0.23 7.58 -8.64
CA SER A 90 0.41 8.82 -7.89
C SER A 90 0.05 8.57 -6.44
N SER A 91 1.05 8.62 -5.55
CA SER A 91 0.83 8.67 -4.10
C SER A 91 0.28 10.05 -3.73
N ALA A 92 -1.01 10.28 -3.96
CA ALA A 92 -1.71 11.40 -3.35
C ALA A 92 -2.07 11.03 -1.91
N VAL A 93 -1.16 11.30 -0.98
CA VAL A 93 -1.53 11.58 0.41
C VAL A 93 -1.17 13.03 0.67
N SER A 94 -2.14 13.90 0.43
CA SER A 94 -2.12 15.26 0.97
C SER A 94 -2.68 15.21 2.38
N THR A 95 -1.80 15.41 3.36
CA THR A 95 -2.13 15.85 4.71
C THR A 95 -3.01 17.09 4.64
N SER A 96 -4.17 17.05 5.30
CA SER A 96 -4.83 18.22 5.86
C SER A 96 -5.34 17.85 7.25
N MET A 97 -4.45 18.00 8.24
CA MET A 97 -4.84 18.25 9.62
C MET A 97 -5.16 19.73 9.68
N ASP A 98 -6.44 20.09 9.64
CA ASP A 98 -6.87 21.41 10.09
C ASP A 98 -7.20 21.26 11.58
N GLU A 99 -6.26 21.70 12.41
CA GLU A 99 -6.54 22.18 13.76
C GLU A 99 -7.34 23.48 13.60
N ASP A 100 -8.57 23.52 14.07
CA ASP A 100 -9.20 24.79 14.44
C ASP A 100 -9.98 24.63 15.75
N ASP A 101 -9.63 25.54 16.63
CA ASP A 101 -9.91 25.79 18.03
C ASP A 101 -11.30 26.43 18.19
N GLU A 102 -12.11 26.00 19.18
CA GLU A 102 -13.27 26.76 19.66
C GLU A 102 -13.49 26.47 21.15
N ASP A 103 -13.24 27.45 22.02
CA ASP A 103 -13.63 27.44 23.42
C ASP A 103 -14.94 28.23 23.66
N ILE A 104 -15.99 27.48 23.95
CA ILE A 104 -17.32 27.98 24.32
C ILE A 104 -17.39 28.34 25.80
N GLY A 105 -17.39 29.65 26.09
CA GLY A 105 -18.40 30.28 26.96
C GLY A 105 -17.95 30.80 28.33
N GLU A 106 -18.13 32.10 28.56
CA GLU A 106 -18.51 32.64 29.88
C GLU A 106 -19.32 33.94 29.74
N LEU A 107 -20.31 34.09 30.64
CA LEU A 107 -21.51 34.91 30.60
C LEU A 107 -21.30 36.40 30.91
N ALA A 108 -22.00 37.27 30.17
CA ALA A 108 -22.24 38.66 30.57
C ALA A 108 -23.74 38.87 30.91
N ALA A 109 -24.03 39.15 32.18
CA ALA A 109 -25.23 39.85 32.65
C ALA A 109 -24.83 41.33 32.94
N PRO A 110 -25.72 42.35 33.11
CA PRO A 110 -27.03 42.26 33.78
C PRO A 110 -28.14 43.26 33.32
N THR A 111 -29.27 43.19 34.04
CA THR A 111 -30.31 44.23 34.28
C THR A 111 -31.39 44.42 33.18
N THR A 112 -32.69 44.34 33.48
CA THR A 112 -33.45 45.37 34.22
C THR A 112 -34.73 44.81 34.89
N ALA A 113 -35.15 45.47 35.97
CA ALA A 113 -36.23 45.17 36.90
C ALA A 113 -37.67 45.57 36.47
N GLY A 114 -38.66 45.09 37.23
CA GLY A 114 -40.03 45.61 37.35
C GLY A 114 -41.09 44.50 37.51
N GLU A 115 -41.53 44.11 38.73
CA GLU A 115 -42.75 44.57 39.46
C GLU A 115 -44.06 44.07 38.76
N GLU A 116 -45.09 43.44 39.35
CA GLU A 116 -45.61 43.34 40.72
C GLU A 116 -46.84 42.37 40.76
N GLN A 117 -47.26 41.94 41.98
CA GLN A 117 -48.62 41.49 42.40
C GLN A 117 -49.16 40.09 41.96
N GLN A 118 -49.99 39.35 42.71
CA GLN A 118 -50.42 39.24 44.13
C GLN A 118 -51.39 38.04 44.21
N ALA A 119 -51.53 37.46 45.42
CA ALA A 119 -52.68 36.71 45.98
C ALA A 119 -52.65 35.15 46.03
N LEU A 120 -52.66 34.68 47.29
CA LEU A 120 -53.00 33.35 47.83
C LEU A 120 -54.54 33.12 47.75
N PRO A 121 -55.09 31.89 47.90
CA PRO A 121 -55.22 31.17 49.20
C PRO A 121 -55.13 29.61 49.02
N ILE A 122 -55.18 28.67 49.98
CA ILE A 122 -55.60 28.54 51.39
C ILE A 122 -54.55 27.67 52.08
#